data_AF-A0A1H9ML99-F1
#
_entry.id   AF-A0A1H9ML99-F1
#
_cell.length_a   1.000
_cell.length_b   1.000
_cell.length_c   1.000
_cell.angle_alpha   90.00
_cell.angle_beta   90.00
_cell.angle_gamma   90.00
#
_symmetry.space_group_name_H-M   'P 1'
#
loop_
_entity.id
_entity.type
_entity.pdbx_description
1 polymer ?
#
loop_
_entity_poly.entity_id
_entity_poly.type
_entity_poly.pdbx_seq_one_letter_code
_entity_poly.pdbx_strand_id
1 'polypeptide(L)'
;MNPTLTRLGTYCGLAAGALIALPAAVETVTGETAATSFLLGLSPALAVPLLVVLHLRQSDASGPFGAVAAVANLLGLGLFGGAAFMLNMGIFYLPEATAKELLQGTPKVALLGSALVFTAGSILFGIAMVRARVFPRIPSLVYIGALPALALAAPLPDTLVTSSLHVICGATLVWLALSLVRDRRESALSAG
;
A
#
# COMPACT_ATOMS: atom_id res chain seq x y z
N MET A 1 21.86 8.70 0.51
CA MET A 1 20.59 8.64 -0.25
C MET A 1 20.31 10.00 -0.89
N ASN A 2 19.86 10.06 -2.15
CA ASN A 2 19.56 11.33 -2.84
C ASN A 2 18.37 12.05 -2.17
N PRO A 3 18.54 13.28 -1.65
CA PRO A 3 17.52 13.97 -0.85
C PRO A 3 16.23 14.25 -1.64
N THR A 4 16.34 14.50 -2.95
CA THR A 4 15.19 14.75 -3.83
C THR A 4 14.35 13.50 -4.01
N LEU A 5 14.98 12.35 -4.30
CA LEU A 5 14.27 11.07 -4.43
C LEU A 5 13.57 10.69 -3.13
N THR A 6 14.21 10.91 -1.97
CA THR A 6 13.57 10.69 -0.67
C THR A 6 12.34 11.59 -0.48
N ARG A 7 12.40 12.88 -0.86
CA ARG A 7 11.25 13.79 -0.77
C ARG A 7 10.11 13.33 -1.67
N LEU A 8 10.39 13.04 -2.94
CA LEU A 8 9.38 12.56 -3.88
C LEU A 8 8.73 11.27 -3.39
N GLY A 9 9.52 10.27 -2.99
CA GLY A 9 8.97 9.02 -2.42
C GLY A 9 8.14 9.25 -1.16
N THR A 10 8.53 10.20 -0.31
CA THR A 10 7.73 10.60 0.86
C THR A 10 6.39 11.21 0.45
N TYR A 11 6.38 12.16 -0.49
CA TYR A 11 5.14 12.80 -0.96
C TYR A 11 4.22 11.82 -1.69
N CYS A 12 4.78 10.94 -2.52
CA CYS A 12 4.02 9.85 -3.12
C CYS A 12 3.41 8.95 -2.04
N GLY A 13 4.13 8.65 -0.96
CA GLY A 13 3.60 7.89 0.17
C GLY A 13 2.46 8.58 0.92
N LEU A 14 2.58 9.88 1.17
CA LEU A 14 1.50 10.69 1.76
C LEU A 14 0.27 10.70 0.85
N ALA A 15 0.48 10.93 -0.44
CA ALA A 15 -0.59 10.93 -1.43
C ALA A 15 -1.25 9.55 -1.54
N ALA A 16 -0.48 8.46 -1.68
CA ALA A 16 -0.99 7.09 -1.71
C ALA A 16 -1.85 6.79 -0.48
N GLY A 17 -1.34 7.09 0.72
CA GLY A 17 -2.09 6.84 1.95
C GLY A 17 -3.37 7.65 2.04
N ALA A 18 -3.35 8.92 1.61
CA ALA A 18 -4.54 9.77 1.55
C ALA A 18 -5.57 9.28 0.51
N LEU A 19 -5.10 8.87 -0.67
CA LEU A 19 -5.94 8.32 -1.75
C LEU A 19 -6.51 6.94 -1.41
N ILE A 20 -6.01 6.28 -0.37
CA ILE A 20 -6.62 5.05 0.16
C ILE A 20 -7.62 5.39 1.27
N ALA A 21 -7.19 6.18 2.26
CA ALA A 21 -8.00 6.41 3.46
C ALA A 21 -9.19 7.35 3.24
N LEU A 22 -9.04 8.41 2.43
CA LEU A 22 -10.10 9.40 2.24
C LEU A 22 -11.27 8.85 1.43
N PRO A 23 -11.05 8.17 0.27
CA PRO A 23 -12.13 7.51 -0.44
C PRO A 23 -12.89 6.53 0.45
N ALA A 24 -12.18 5.63 1.12
CA ALA A 24 -12.79 4.65 2.00
C ALA A 24 -13.62 5.27 3.15
N ALA A 25 -13.19 6.41 3.69
CA ALA A 25 -13.96 7.12 4.71
C ALA A 25 -15.26 7.70 4.14
N VAL A 26 -15.23 8.26 2.92
CA VAL A 26 -16.41 8.83 2.24
C VAL A 26 -17.40 7.72 1.86
N GLU A 27 -16.89 6.61 1.34
CA GLU A 27 -17.68 5.47 0.89
C GLU A 27 -18.52 4.82 1.99
N THR A 28 -18.14 4.96 3.26
CA THR A 28 -18.98 4.50 4.39
C THR A 28 -20.35 5.17 4.44
N VAL A 29 -20.49 6.36 3.83
CA VAL A 29 -21.74 7.14 3.82
C VAL A 29 -22.36 7.17 2.42
N THR A 30 -21.54 7.28 1.37
CA THR A 30 -22.03 7.48 0.00
C THR A 30 -22.14 6.21 -0.81
N GLY A 31 -21.53 5.10 -0.36
CA GLY A 31 -21.14 4.00 -1.22
C GLY A 31 -19.99 4.38 -2.16
N GLU A 32 -19.48 3.39 -2.90
CA GLU A 32 -18.44 3.57 -3.92
C GLU A 32 -18.94 4.47 -5.06
N THR A 33 -18.10 5.42 -5.49
CA THR A 33 -18.39 6.37 -6.58
C THR A 33 -17.25 6.35 -7.60
N ALA A 34 -17.52 6.76 -8.84
CA ALA A 34 -16.48 6.86 -9.88
C ALA A 34 -15.25 7.68 -9.43
N ALA A 35 -15.46 8.75 -8.66
CA ALA A 35 -14.38 9.56 -8.13
C ALA A 35 -13.56 8.81 -7.08
N THR A 36 -14.21 8.12 -6.15
CA THR A 36 -13.52 7.37 -5.08
C THR A 36 -12.77 6.16 -5.65
N SER A 37 -13.37 5.42 -6.58
CA SER A 37 -12.70 4.34 -7.32
C SER A 37 -11.48 4.85 -8.08
N PHE A 38 -11.61 5.97 -8.82
CA PHE A 38 -10.46 6.56 -9.52
C PHE A 38 -9.29 6.87 -8.58
N LEU A 39 -9.57 7.48 -7.42
CA LEU A 39 -8.53 7.78 -6.43
C LEU A 39 -7.89 6.50 -5.86
N LEU A 40 -8.71 5.50 -5.52
CA LEU A 40 -8.24 4.20 -5.04
C LEU A 40 -7.35 3.49 -6.06
N GLY A 41 -7.77 3.45 -7.33
CA GLY A 41 -7.03 2.81 -8.41
C GLY A 41 -5.68 3.46 -8.73
N LEU A 42 -5.50 4.76 -8.46
CA LEU A 42 -4.24 5.49 -8.65
C LEU A 42 -3.25 5.23 -7.51
N SER A 43 -3.76 4.94 -6.31
CA SER A 43 -2.95 4.87 -5.09
C SER A 43 -1.77 3.88 -5.13
N PRO A 44 -1.84 2.68 -5.75
CA PRO A 44 -0.72 1.74 -5.73
C PRO A 44 0.50 2.26 -6.50
N ALA A 45 0.28 3.00 -7.59
CA ALA A 45 1.38 3.60 -8.36
C ALA A 45 2.16 4.62 -7.52
N LEU A 46 1.47 5.37 -6.65
CA LEU A 46 2.09 6.30 -5.71
C LEU A 46 2.74 5.59 -4.51
N ALA A 47 2.28 4.40 -4.14
CA ALA A 47 2.90 3.60 -3.09
C ALA A 47 4.27 3.02 -3.49
N VAL A 48 4.53 2.83 -4.80
CA VAL A 48 5.80 2.28 -5.29
C VAL A 48 7.00 3.14 -4.89
N PRO A 49 7.06 4.46 -5.17
CA PRO A 49 8.15 5.31 -4.71
C PRO A 49 8.34 5.30 -3.18
N LEU A 50 7.26 5.21 -2.40
CA LEU A 50 7.34 5.12 -0.94
C LEU A 50 8.08 3.85 -0.51
N LEU A 51 7.69 2.69 -1.04
CA LEU A 51 8.31 1.41 -0.69
C LEU A 51 9.82 1.44 -0.96
N VAL A 52 10.23 1.97 -2.12
CA VAL A 52 11.64 2.12 -2.48
C VAL A 52 12.38 2.96 -1.45
N VAL A 53 11.88 4.14 -1.08
CA VAL A 53 12.59 5.00 -0.11
C VAL A 53 12.56 4.43 1.31
N LEU A 54 11.52 3.68 1.69
CA LEU A 54 11.49 2.95 2.95
C LEU A 54 12.59 1.89 2.99
N HIS A 55 12.77 1.12 1.92
CA HIS A 55 13.85 0.14 1.82
C HIS A 55 15.23 0.79 1.88
N LEU A 56 15.47 1.81 1.05
CA LEU A 56 16.77 2.51 1.00
C LEU A 56 17.15 3.13 2.35
N ARG A 57 16.17 3.54 3.15
CA ARG A 57 16.41 4.08 4.49
C ARG A 57 16.81 3.00 5.51
N GLN A 58 16.34 1.78 5.36
CA GLN A 58 16.63 0.67 6.27
C GLN A 58 17.64 -0.34 5.72
N SER A 59 18.20 -0.13 4.53
CA SER A 59 19.00 -1.13 3.80
C SER A 59 20.18 -1.64 4.63
N ASP A 60 20.89 -0.73 5.28
CA ASP A 60 22.09 -1.06 6.04
C ASP A 60 21.76 -1.88 7.30
N ALA A 61 20.61 -1.58 7.94
CA ALA A 61 20.14 -2.26 9.15
C ALA A 61 19.44 -3.59 8.86
N SER A 62 18.84 -3.75 7.68
CA SER A 62 18.06 -4.93 7.29
C SER A 62 18.84 -5.96 6.47
N GLY A 63 19.98 -5.55 5.87
CA GLY A 63 20.88 -6.43 5.13
C GLY A 63 20.22 -7.15 3.95
N PRO A 64 20.74 -8.32 3.55
CA PRO A 64 20.24 -9.07 2.39
C PRO A 64 18.77 -9.48 2.51
N PHE A 65 18.31 -9.83 3.72
CA PHE A 65 16.90 -10.16 3.97
C PHE A 65 15.99 -8.97 3.64
N GLY A 66 16.38 -7.76 4.05
CA GLY A 66 15.63 -6.54 3.73
C GLY A 66 15.51 -6.29 2.23
N ALA A 67 16.57 -6.56 1.47
CA ALA A 67 16.55 -6.42 0.01
C ALA A 67 15.60 -7.43 -0.65
N VAL A 68 15.69 -8.71 -0.29
CA VAL A 68 14.78 -9.75 -0.80
C VAL A 68 13.33 -9.42 -0.46
N ALA A 69 13.08 -9.03 0.79
CA ALA A 69 11.75 -8.65 1.25
C ALA A 69 11.19 -7.42 0.50
N ALA A 70 12.03 -6.40 0.25
CA ALA A 70 11.64 -5.22 -0.50
C ALA A 70 11.30 -5.55 -1.96
N VAL A 71 12.11 -6.38 -2.62
CA VAL A 71 11.85 -6.83 -3.99
C VAL A 71 10.58 -7.67 -4.07
N ALA A 72 10.38 -8.62 -3.15
CA ALA A 72 9.16 -9.42 -3.09
C ALA A 72 7.92 -8.53 -2.93
N ASN A 73 8.00 -7.53 -2.05
CA ASN A 73 6.92 -6.58 -1.84
C ASN A 73 6.69 -5.64 -3.04
N LEU A 74 7.75 -5.21 -3.73
CA LEU A 74 7.62 -4.41 -4.95
C LEU A 74 6.96 -5.19 -6.09
N LEU A 75 7.34 -6.45 -6.29
CA LEU A 75 6.70 -7.33 -7.28
C LEU A 75 5.24 -7.56 -6.93
N GLY A 76 4.96 -7.86 -5.66
CA GLY A 76 3.60 -7.98 -5.16
C GLY A 76 2.79 -6.70 -5.36
N LEU A 77 3.36 -5.53 -5.04
CA LEU A 77 2.69 -4.24 -5.19
C LEU A 77 2.45 -3.90 -6.66
N GLY A 78 3.36 -4.27 -7.56
CA GLY A 78 3.14 -4.13 -9.01
C GLY A 78 1.98 -4.99 -9.50
N LEU A 79 1.95 -6.26 -9.09
CA LEU A 79 0.87 -7.20 -9.48
C LEU A 79 -0.47 -6.80 -8.87
N PHE A 80 -0.53 -6.66 -7.55
CA PHE A 80 -1.76 -6.31 -6.83
C PHE A 80 -2.18 -4.86 -7.11
N GLY A 81 -1.25 -3.96 -7.34
CA GLY A 81 -1.55 -2.59 -7.79
C GLY A 81 -2.18 -2.56 -9.18
N GLY A 82 -1.71 -3.39 -10.10
CA GLY A 82 -2.36 -3.58 -11.40
C GLY A 82 -3.77 -4.18 -11.26
N ALA A 83 -3.95 -5.14 -10.35
CA ALA A 83 -5.27 -5.68 -10.02
C ALA A 83 -6.21 -4.61 -9.45
N ALA A 84 -5.74 -3.81 -8.49
CA ALA A 84 -6.51 -2.71 -7.91
C ALA A 84 -6.86 -1.65 -8.96
N PHE A 85 -5.92 -1.28 -9.83
CA PHE A 85 -6.19 -0.40 -10.97
C PHE A 85 -7.31 -0.97 -11.86
N MET A 86 -7.21 -2.25 -12.23
CA MET A 86 -8.22 -2.89 -13.07
C MET A 86 -9.59 -2.93 -12.40
N LEU A 87 -9.66 -3.27 -11.11
CA LEU A 87 -10.92 -3.31 -10.35
C LEU A 87 -11.59 -1.94 -10.32
N ASN A 88 -10.83 -0.89 -9.99
CA ASN A 88 -11.36 0.44 -9.72
C ASN A 88 -11.52 1.33 -10.96
N MET A 89 -10.70 1.13 -12.00
CA MET A 89 -10.74 1.97 -13.22
C MET A 89 -11.24 1.23 -14.46
N GLY A 90 -11.27 -0.11 -14.42
CA GLY A 90 -11.78 -0.93 -15.52
C GLY A 90 -13.14 -1.54 -15.18
N ILE A 91 -13.17 -2.43 -14.19
CA ILE A 91 -14.33 -3.28 -13.86
C ILE A 91 -15.46 -2.46 -13.23
N PHE A 92 -15.15 -1.47 -12.39
CA PHE A 92 -16.14 -0.61 -11.72
C PHE A 92 -17.17 0.01 -12.68
N TYR A 93 -16.77 0.34 -13.90
CA TYR A 93 -17.64 0.99 -14.89
C TYR A 93 -18.49 0.02 -15.72
N LEU A 94 -18.35 -1.29 -15.50
CA LEU A 94 -19.12 -2.30 -16.20
C LEU A 94 -20.49 -2.52 -15.55
N PRO A 95 -21.51 -2.96 -16.32
CA PRO A 95 -22.75 -3.44 -15.73
C PRO A 95 -22.49 -4.56 -14.70
N GLU A 96 -23.23 -4.55 -13.59
CA GLU A 96 -23.02 -5.47 -12.47
C GLU A 96 -22.96 -6.94 -12.89
N ALA A 97 -23.86 -7.36 -13.79
CA ALA A 97 -23.90 -8.73 -14.30
C ALA A 97 -22.58 -9.12 -15.01
N THR A 98 -22.03 -8.23 -15.84
CA THR A 98 -20.78 -8.44 -16.56
C THR A 98 -19.59 -8.44 -15.61
N ALA A 99 -19.54 -7.51 -14.65
CA ALA A 99 -18.49 -7.47 -13.64
C ALA A 99 -18.48 -8.77 -12.80
N LYS A 100 -19.65 -9.24 -12.37
CA LYS A 100 -19.80 -10.47 -11.60
C LYS A 100 -19.36 -11.71 -12.38
N GLU A 101 -19.75 -11.83 -13.65
CA GLU A 101 -19.32 -12.92 -14.52
C GLU A 101 -17.79 -12.94 -14.66
N LEU A 102 -17.19 -11.76 -14.92
CA LEU A 102 -15.74 -11.61 -15.04
C LEU A 102 -15.00 -12.00 -13.74
N LEU A 103 -15.51 -11.56 -12.59
CA LEU A 103 -14.93 -11.83 -11.26
C LEU A 103 -15.20 -13.25 -10.76
N GLN A 104 -16.08 -14.01 -11.40
CA GLN A 104 -16.29 -15.43 -11.14
C GLN A 104 -15.50 -16.34 -12.09
N GLY A 105 -15.02 -15.81 -13.22
CA GLY A 105 -14.23 -16.53 -14.21
C GLY A 105 -12.71 -16.54 -13.96
N THR A 106 -11.95 -16.82 -15.02
CA THR A 106 -10.47 -16.90 -15.01
C THR A 106 -9.76 -15.69 -14.38
N PRO A 107 -10.21 -14.43 -14.57
CA PRO A 107 -9.58 -13.27 -13.94
C PRO A 107 -9.49 -13.35 -12.42
N LYS A 108 -10.42 -14.04 -11.76
CA LYS A 108 -10.37 -14.30 -10.31
C LYS A 108 -9.06 -14.95 -9.87
N VAL A 109 -8.55 -15.90 -10.66
CA VAL A 109 -7.30 -16.62 -10.36
C VAL A 109 -6.11 -15.66 -10.42
N ALA A 110 -6.07 -14.78 -11.42
CA ALA A 110 -5.03 -13.77 -11.55
C ALA A 110 -5.09 -12.75 -10.39
N LEU A 111 -6.29 -12.29 -10.03
CA LEU A 111 -6.51 -11.38 -8.90
C LEU A 111 -6.02 -12.01 -7.58
N LEU A 112 -6.46 -13.24 -7.29
CA LEU A 112 -6.04 -13.97 -6.08
C LEU A 112 -4.53 -14.24 -6.07
N GLY A 113 -3.96 -14.65 -7.20
CA GLY A 113 -2.51 -14.85 -7.33
C GLY A 113 -1.74 -13.57 -7.04
N SER A 114 -2.18 -12.43 -7.60
CA SER A 114 -1.55 -11.12 -7.34
C SER A 114 -1.64 -10.72 -5.86
N ALA A 115 -2.79 -10.94 -5.22
CA ALA A 115 -3.01 -10.66 -3.81
C ALA A 115 -2.14 -11.53 -2.91
N LEU A 116 -1.92 -12.80 -3.25
CA LEU A 116 -1.05 -13.70 -2.50
C LEU A 116 0.42 -13.28 -2.58
N VAL A 117 0.91 -12.89 -3.76
CA VAL A 117 2.28 -12.38 -3.92
C VAL A 117 2.48 -11.10 -3.11
N PHE A 118 1.51 -10.16 -3.18
CA PHE A 118 1.55 -8.96 -2.36
C PHE A 118 1.48 -9.25 -0.86
N THR A 119 0.64 -10.19 -0.44
CA THR A 119 0.54 -10.63 0.95
C THR A 119 1.89 -11.15 1.47
N ALA A 120 2.51 -12.08 0.75
CA ALA A 120 3.80 -12.63 1.13
C ALA A 120 4.88 -11.54 1.18
N GLY A 121 4.96 -10.70 0.13
CA GLY A 121 5.92 -9.61 0.05
C GLY A 121 5.75 -8.59 1.19
N SER A 122 4.54 -8.15 1.46
CA SER A 122 4.25 -7.15 2.50
C SER A 122 4.52 -7.66 3.90
N ILE A 123 4.23 -8.93 4.20
CA ILE A 123 4.61 -9.58 5.47
C ILE A 123 6.13 -9.58 5.62
N LEU A 124 6.87 -10.06 4.62
CA LEU A 124 8.33 -10.14 4.67
C LEU A 124 8.94 -8.74 4.86
N PHE A 125 8.45 -7.74 4.14
CA PHE A 125 8.96 -6.37 4.23
C PHE A 125 8.60 -5.71 5.56
N GLY A 126 7.39 -5.95 6.08
CA GLY A 126 7.00 -5.52 7.42
C GLY A 126 7.88 -6.14 8.51
N ILE A 127 8.19 -7.44 8.41
CA ILE A 127 9.13 -8.12 9.30
C ILE A 127 10.52 -7.48 9.20
N ALA A 128 11.00 -7.15 8.00
CA ALA A 128 12.27 -6.44 7.82
C ALA A 128 12.26 -5.08 8.53
N MET A 129 11.19 -4.29 8.41
CA MET A 129 11.03 -3.01 9.11
C MET A 129 11.06 -3.17 10.63
N VAL A 130 10.31 -4.14 11.17
CA VAL A 130 10.28 -4.41 12.62
C VAL A 130 11.65 -4.85 13.14
N ARG A 131 12.37 -5.68 12.37
CA ARG A 131 13.71 -6.17 12.74
C ARG A 131 14.78 -5.08 12.66
N ALA A 132 14.73 -4.24 11.64
CA ALA A 132 15.67 -3.15 11.43
C ALA A 132 15.55 -2.05 12.48
N ARG A 133 14.35 -1.88 13.08
CA ARG A 133 14.05 -0.84 14.10
C ARG A 133 14.35 0.59 13.65
N VAL A 134 14.38 0.83 12.33
CA VAL A 134 14.57 2.15 11.74
C VAL A 134 13.26 2.94 11.70
N PHE A 135 12.13 2.25 11.58
CA PHE A 135 10.80 2.88 11.52
C PHE A 135 10.00 2.67 12.81
N PRO A 136 8.97 3.49 13.06
CA PRO A 136 8.10 3.29 14.21
C PRO A 136 7.48 1.89 14.21
N ARG A 137 7.53 1.22 15.36
CA ARG A 137 7.13 -0.20 15.50
C ARG A 137 5.66 -0.42 15.17
N ILE A 138 4.79 0.49 15.58
CA ILE A 138 3.33 0.38 15.38
C ILE A 138 2.96 0.29 13.90
N PRO A 139 3.24 1.30 13.05
CA PRO A 139 2.90 1.20 11.62
C PRO A 139 3.63 0.06 10.92
N SER A 140 4.82 -0.35 11.38
CA SER A 140 5.52 -1.52 10.83
C SER A 140 4.77 -2.84 11.12
N LEU A 141 4.20 -3.00 12.33
CA LEU A 141 3.36 -4.16 12.68
C LEU A 141 2.01 -4.12 11.97
N VAL A 142 1.39 -2.94 11.89
CA VAL A 142 0.14 -2.77 11.13
C VAL A 142 0.36 -3.10 9.66
N TYR A 143 1.52 -2.78 9.10
CA TYR A 143 1.90 -3.18 7.74
C TYR A 143 1.87 -4.70 7.52
N ILE A 144 2.30 -5.48 8.51
CA ILE A 144 2.29 -6.96 8.46
C ILE A 144 0.87 -7.52 8.48
N GLY A 145 -0.07 -6.85 9.15
CA GLY A 145 -1.44 -7.35 9.29
C GLY A 145 -2.41 -6.78 8.26
N ALA A 146 -2.52 -5.45 8.21
CA ALA A 146 -3.58 -4.75 7.50
C ALA A 146 -3.45 -4.84 5.98
N LEU A 147 -2.23 -4.71 5.43
CA LEU A 147 -2.01 -4.75 3.98
C LEU A 147 -2.31 -6.14 3.40
N PRO A 148 -1.82 -7.24 3.99
CA PRO A 148 -2.28 -8.59 3.65
C PRO A 148 -3.79 -8.80 3.77
N ALA A 149 -4.38 -8.38 4.90
CA ALA A 149 -5.81 -8.52 5.12
C ALA A 149 -6.62 -7.79 4.05
N LEU A 150 -6.22 -6.57 3.70
CA LEU A 150 -6.82 -5.79 2.62
C LEU A 150 -6.72 -6.51 1.27
N ALA A 151 -5.54 -7.03 0.93
CA ALA A 151 -5.32 -7.69 -0.35
C ALA A 151 -6.13 -8.97 -0.50
N LEU A 152 -6.23 -9.76 0.56
CA LEU A 152 -7.05 -10.97 0.59
C LEU A 152 -8.55 -10.66 0.59
N ALA A 153 -8.94 -9.49 1.10
CA ALA A 153 -10.32 -9.02 1.10
C ALA A 153 -10.72 -8.33 -0.22
N ALA A 154 -9.78 -7.95 -1.08
CA ALA A 154 -10.06 -7.22 -2.33
C ALA A 154 -11.09 -7.89 -3.29
N PRO A 155 -11.20 -9.24 -3.37
CA PRO A 155 -12.24 -9.89 -4.17
C PRO A 155 -13.62 -9.94 -3.50
N LEU A 156 -13.75 -9.49 -2.25
CA LEU A 156 -15.00 -9.50 -1.49
C LEU A 156 -15.81 -8.24 -1.79
N PRO A 157 -17.15 -8.28 -1.61
CA PRO A 157 -17.96 -7.08 -1.70
C PRO A 157 -17.52 -6.02 -0.69
N ASP A 158 -17.74 -4.76 -1.03
CA ASP A 158 -17.47 -3.68 -0.10
C ASP A 158 -18.36 -3.73 1.12
N THR A 159 -17.71 -3.58 2.27
CA THR A 159 -18.32 -3.63 3.59
C THR A 159 -17.62 -2.63 4.50
N LEU A 160 -18.23 -2.33 5.65
CA LEU A 160 -17.56 -1.51 6.68
C LEU A 160 -16.20 -2.08 7.09
N VAL A 161 -16.01 -3.41 7.00
CA VAL A 161 -14.73 -4.06 7.29
C VAL A 161 -13.68 -3.72 6.24
N THR A 162 -14.01 -3.83 4.94
CA THR A 162 -13.07 -3.50 3.86
C THR A 162 -12.75 -1.99 3.86
N SER A 163 -13.74 -1.12 4.08
CA SER A 163 -13.50 0.33 4.23
C SER A 163 -12.59 0.63 5.43
N SER A 164 -12.81 -0.03 6.57
CA SER A 164 -11.94 0.12 7.75
C SER A 164 -10.50 -0.31 7.47
N LEU A 165 -10.32 -1.43 6.74
CA LEU A 165 -8.99 -1.89 6.32
C LEU A 165 -8.31 -0.86 5.43
N HIS A 166 -9.01 -0.27 4.45
CA HIS A 166 -8.45 0.80 3.62
C HIS A 166 -8.00 1.99 4.48
N VAL A 167 -8.84 2.48 5.40
CA VAL A 167 -8.47 3.60 6.30
C VAL A 167 -7.21 3.26 7.12
N ILE A 168 -7.14 2.07 7.71
CA ILE A 168 -5.98 1.62 8.48
C ILE A 168 -4.73 1.53 7.60
N CYS A 169 -4.85 0.96 6.39
CA CYS A 169 -3.74 0.85 5.45
C CYS A 169 -3.25 2.24 5.02
N GLY A 170 -4.15 3.13 4.63
CA GLY A 170 -3.81 4.48 4.22
C GLY A 170 -3.14 5.28 5.34
N ALA A 171 -3.68 5.23 6.56
CA ALA A 171 -3.08 5.85 7.74
C ALA A 171 -1.69 5.28 8.04
N THR A 172 -1.48 3.97 7.85
CA THR A 172 -0.17 3.32 8.00
C THR A 172 0.85 3.86 7.00
N LEU A 173 0.46 4.02 5.73
CA LEU A 173 1.34 4.59 4.70
C LEU A 173 1.69 6.06 4.99
N VAL A 174 0.70 6.86 5.42
CA VAL A 174 0.93 8.26 5.85
C VAL A 174 1.92 8.30 7.00
N TRP A 175 1.74 7.44 8.03
CA TRP A 175 2.63 7.42 9.19
C TRP A 175 4.07 7.04 8.80
N LEU A 176 4.24 5.99 7.99
CA LEU A 176 5.55 5.59 7.49
C LEU A 176 6.20 6.71 6.65
N ALA A 177 5.43 7.38 5.79
CA ALA A 177 5.93 8.52 5.02
C ALA A 177 6.36 9.69 5.94
N LEU A 178 5.55 10.05 6.94
CA LEU A 178 5.91 11.12 7.89
C LEU A 178 7.16 10.80 8.70
N SER A 179 7.43 9.52 9.01
CA SER A 179 8.65 9.12 9.71
C SER A 179 9.94 9.47 8.93
N LEU A 180 9.88 9.46 7.59
CA LEU A 180 10.99 9.89 6.72
C LEU A 180 11.25 11.41 6.75
N VAL A 181 10.27 12.20 7.21
CA VAL A 181 10.42 13.66 7.38
C VAL A 181 11.02 13.99 8.74
N ARG A 182 10.54 13.32 9.80
CA ARG A 182 10.94 13.60 11.19
C ARG A 182 12.43 13.33 11.42
N ASP A 183 12.92 12.17 10.99
CA ASP A 183 14.32 11.79 11.13
C ASP A 183 15.30 12.78 10.49
N ARG A 184 14.92 13.37 9.35
CA ARG A 184 15.75 14.36 8.66
C ARG A 184 15.92 15.64 9.46
N ARG A 185 14.85 16.09 10.13
CA ARG A 185 14.93 17.28 11.00
C ARG A 185 15.84 17.00 12.19
N GLU A 186 15.72 15.82 12.79
CA GLU A 186 16.54 15.43 13.94
C GLU A 186 18.03 15.32 13.56
N SER A 187 18.36 14.74 12.39
CA SER A 187 19.75 14.68 11.89
C SER A 187 20.33 16.06 11.57
N ALA A 188 19.51 16.99 11.07
CA ALA A 188 19.96 18.36 10.76
C ALA A 188 20.23 19.18 12.03
N LEU A 189 19.44 18.98 13.09
CA LEU A 189 19.62 19.65 14.38
C LEU A 189 20.83 19.13 15.16
N SER A 190 21.21 17.85 14.99
CA SER A 190 22.41 17.29 15.63
C SER A 190 23.73 17.65 14.95
N ALA A 191 23.69 18.25 13.75
CA ALA A 191 24.87 18.54 12.93
C ALA A 191 25.26 20.03 12.90
N GLY A 192 24.52 20.89 13.59
CA GLY A 192 24.81 22.32 13.78
C GLY A 192 25.09 22.63 15.23
#